data_AF-A0A7X2V4B2-F1
#
_entry.id   AF-A0A7X2V4B2-F1
#
_cell.length_a   1.000
_cell.length_b   1.000
_cell.length_c   1.000
_cell.angle_alpha   90.00
_cell.angle_beta   90.00
_cell.angle_gamma   90.00
#
_symmetry.space_group_name_H-M   'P 1'
#
loop_
_entity.id
_entity.type
_entity.pdbx_description
1 polymer ?
#
loop_
_entity_poly.entity_id
_entity_poly.type
_entity_poly.pdbx_seq_one_letter_code
_entity_poly.pdbx_strand_id
1 'polypeptide(L)'
;MAGVKTLINTTSATLQITLFGRAGSNPVNQGAATNVTLLPNQTLTVQYGDDANPFLNGISVFAIADNDLYSKVQFVLATGSELDNVLNTNNVLVFSKVLTDYLVTGVNSPFFPS
;
A
#
# COMPACT_ATOMS: atom_id res chain seq x y z
N MET A 1 -15.65 7.10 -7.55
CA MET A 1 -15.65 6.59 -6.18
C MET A 1 -14.21 6.55 -5.69
N ALA A 2 -13.94 6.95 -4.44
CA ALA A 2 -12.65 6.73 -3.79
C ALA A 2 -12.26 5.24 -3.88
N GLY A 3 -10.98 4.96 -4.10
CA GLY A 3 -10.49 3.58 -4.17
C GLY A 3 -10.53 2.92 -2.79
N VAL A 4 -10.78 1.61 -2.76
CA VAL A 4 -10.68 0.81 -1.54
C VAL A 4 -9.57 -0.22 -1.71
N LYS A 5 -8.81 -0.45 -0.64
CA LYS A 5 -7.83 -1.52 -0.56
C LYS A 5 -7.95 -2.29 0.74
N THR A 6 -7.82 -3.60 0.65
CA THR A 6 -7.60 -4.43 1.83
C THR A 6 -6.11 -4.61 2.05
N LEU A 7 -5.64 -4.29 3.25
CA LEU A 7 -4.25 -4.46 3.66
C LEU A 7 -4.16 -5.63 4.63
N ILE A 8 -3.21 -6.54 4.41
CA ILE A 8 -2.98 -7.71 5.25
C ILE A 8 -1.53 -7.68 5.74
N ASN A 9 -1.34 -7.57 7.05
CA ASN A 9 -0.03 -7.74 7.66
C ASN A 9 0.13 -9.19 8.07
N THR A 10 1.06 -9.92 7.46
CA THR A 10 1.40 -11.31 7.84
C THR A 10 2.59 -11.41 8.77
N THR A 11 3.11 -10.26 9.22
CA THR A 11 4.30 -10.17 10.08
C THR A 11 3.91 -10.04 11.54
N SER A 12 4.89 -10.24 12.43
CA SER A 12 4.77 -10.02 13.87
C SER A 12 4.96 -8.56 14.29
N ALA A 13 5.30 -7.66 13.37
CA ALA A 13 5.56 -6.25 13.64
C ALA A 13 4.33 -5.38 13.36
N THR A 14 4.16 -4.30 14.12
CA THR A 14 3.20 -3.24 13.77
C THR A 14 3.76 -2.44 12.60
N LEU A 15 2.98 -2.30 11.53
CA LEU A 15 3.36 -1.55 10.34
C LEU A 15 2.63 -0.20 10.32
N GLN A 16 3.38 0.88 10.18
CA GLN A 16 2.86 2.20 9.84
C GLN A 16 3.00 2.37 8.33
N ILE A 17 1.86 2.45 7.65
CA ILE A 17 1.78 2.48 6.19
C ILE A 17 1.23 3.84 5.76
N THR A 18 1.87 4.47 4.78
CA THR A 18 1.31 5.62 4.08
C THR A 18 1.03 5.22 2.64
N LEU A 19 -0.23 5.30 2.23
CA LEU A 19 -0.63 5.17 0.84
C LEU A 19 -0.65 6.56 0.21
N PHE A 20 0.14 6.78 -0.83
CA PHE A 20 0.14 8.06 -1.54
C PHE A 20 -0.80 7.96 -2.74
N GLY A 21 -1.86 8.78 -2.78
CA GLY A 21 -2.74 8.91 -3.94
C GLY A 21 -2.04 9.57 -5.13
N ARG A 22 -2.57 9.36 -6.33
CA ARG A 22 -2.13 10.01 -7.58
C ARG A 22 -3.14 11.06 -7.99
N ALA A 23 -2.68 12.26 -8.32
CA ALA A 23 -3.55 13.30 -8.85
C ALA A 23 -3.78 13.11 -10.37
N GLY A 24 -4.96 12.61 -10.73
CA GLY A 24 -5.30 12.18 -12.08
C GLY A 24 -4.56 10.91 -12.52
N SER A 25 -4.31 10.77 -13.83
CA SER A 25 -3.70 9.56 -14.41
C SER A 25 -2.17 9.60 -14.50
N ASN A 26 -1.56 10.78 -14.43
CA ASN A 26 -0.12 10.94 -14.61
C ASN A 26 0.63 10.63 -13.29
N PRO A 27 1.56 9.66 -13.27
CA PRO A 27 2.29 9.27 -12.06
C PRO A 27 3.26 10.35 -11.54
N VAL A 28 3.53 11.41 -12.28
CA VAL A 28 4.31 12.55 -11.76
C VAL A 28 3.49 13.40 -10.78
N ASN A 29 2.16 13.29 -10.84
CA ASN A 29 1.27 14.12 -10.04
C ASN A 29 0.91 13.43 -8.71
N GLN A 30 1.24 14.09 -7.61
CA GLN A 30 0.96 13.59 -6.27
C GLN A 30 -0.44 14.01 -5.80
N GLY A 31 -1.17 13.07 -5.22
CA GLY A 31 -2.46 13.27 -4.57
C GLY A 31 -2.36 13.24 -3.04
N ALA A 32 -3.52 13.17 -2.39
CA ALA A 32 -3.60 13.06 -0.94
C ALA A 32 -3.00 11.74 -0.43
N ALA A 33 -2.44 11.77 0.78
CA ALA A 33 -1.89 10.59 1.44
C ALA A 33 -2.84 10.07 2.53
N THR A 34 -2.95 8.75 2.63
CA THR A 34 -3.70 8.07 3.69
C THR A 34 -2.73 7.33 4.60
N ASN A 35 -2.72 7.66 5.89
CA ASN A 35 -1.91 6.98 6.90
C ASN A 35 -2.72 5.88 7.59
N VAL A 36 -2.11 4.72 7.77
CA VAL A 36 -2.74 3.53 8.35
C VAL A 36 -1.76 2.87 9.31
N THR A 37 -2.23 2.47 10.48
CA THR A 37 -1.48 1.55 11.35
C THR A 37 -2.09 0.17 11.22
N LEU A 38 -1.28 -0.82 10.86
CA LEU A 38 -1.68 -2.21 10.66
C LEU A 38 -0.96 -3.09 11.68
N LEU A 39 -1.73 -3.58 12.65
CA LEU A 39 -1.23 -4.43 13.73
C LEU A 39 -0.72 -5.79 13.23
N PRO A 40 0.07 -6.51 14.02
CA PRO A 40 0.51 -7.86 13.66
C PRO A 40 -0.65 -8.78 13.29
N ASN A 41 -0.53 -9.54 12.20
CA ASN A 41 -1.55 -10.46 11.70
C ASN A 41 -2.92 -9.83 11.38
N GLN A 42 -2.99 -8.50 11.27
CA GLN A 42 -4.25 -7.79 11.03
C GLN A 42 -4.58 -7.71 9.55
N THR A 43 -5.88 -7.81 9.25
CA THR A 43 -6.47 -7.39 7.98
C THR A 43 -7.31 -6.14 8.19
N LEU A 44 -7.13 -5.12 7.37
CA LEU A 44 -7.88 -3.87 7.44
C LEU A 44 -8.21 -3.35 6.04
N THR A 45 -9.46 -2.94 5.84
CA THR A 45 -9.88 -2.27 4.61
C THR A 45 -9.79 -0.76 4.79
N VAL A 46 -9.16 -0.09 3.83
CA VAL A 46 -8.87 1.36 3.88
C VAL A 46 -9.31 2.03 2.59
N GLN A 47 -9.86 3.22 2.73
CA GLN A 47 -10.17 4.08 1.59
C GLN A 47 -8.98 5.00 1.28
N TYR A 48 -8.75 5.23 -0.01
CA TYR A 48 -7.72 6.13 -0.49
C TYR A 48 -8.20 6.91 -1.71
N GLY A 49 -7.61 8.09 -1.92
CA GLY A 49 -7.96 8.94 -3.05
C GLY A 49 -9.43 9.40 -3.03
N ASP A 50 -9.92 9.77 -4.20
CA ASP A 50 -11.28 10.23 -4.43
C ASP A 50 -11.75 9.86 -5.86
N ASP A 51 -12.94 10.28 -6.23
CA ASP A 51 -13.55 10.02 -7.55
C ASP A 51 -12.74 10.54 -8.74
N ALA A 52 -12.00 11.64 -8.54
CA ALA A 52 -11.12 12.21 -9.57
C ALA A 52 -9.72 11.57 -9.54
N ASN A 53 -9.34 10.99 -8.41
CA ASN A 53 -8.00 10.50 -8.09
C ASN A 53 -8.02 9.05 -7.56
N PRO A 54 -8.45 8.06 -8.37
CA PRO A 54 -8.68 6.69 -7.89
C PRO A 54 -7.41 5.82 -7.81
N PHE A 55 -6.26 6.34 -8.24
CA PHE A 55 -5.01 5.58 -8.32
C PHE A 55 -4.07 5.89 -7.16
N LEU A 56 -3.28 4.90 -6.77
CA LEU A 56 -2.13 5.11 -5.90
C LEU A 56 -0.88 5.45 -6.72
N ASN A 57 -0.09 6.36 -6.17
CA ASN A 57 1.19 6.77 -6.72
C ASN A 57 2.39 6.25 -5.95
N GLY A 58 2.19 5.73 -4.74
CA GLY A 58 3.28 5.18 -3.96
C GLY A 58 2.83 4.60 -2.65
N ILE A 59 3.80 4.04 -1.93
CA ILE A 59 3.62 3.47 -0.62
C ILE A 59 4.87 3.71 0.24
N SER A 60 4.65 4.01 1.52
CA SER A 60 5.66 3.98 2.56
C SER A 60 5.32 2.90 3.57
N VAL A 61 6.31 2.15 4.02
CA VAL A 61 6.21 1.17 5.10
C VAL A 61 7.27 1.50 6.14
N PHE A 62 6.83 1.71 7.37
CA PHE A 62 7.66 1.95 8.53
C PHE A 62 7.36 0.92 9.60
N ALA A 63 8.41 0.38 10.24
CA ALA A 63 8.28 -0.58 11.33
C ALA A 63 9.42 -0.40 12.32
N ILE A 64 9.13 -0.62 13.60
CA ILE A 64 10.15 -0.81 14.64
C ILE A 64 9.93 -2.22 15.20
N ALA A 65 10.90 -3.09 15.00
CA ALA A 65 10.84 -4.49 15.41
C ALA A 65 12.24 -5.03 15.63
N ASP A 66 12.40 -5.99 16.54
CA ASP A 66 13.68 -6.66 16.81
C ASP A 66 14.82 -5.67 17.15
N ASN A 67 14.49 -4.55 17.81
CA ASN A 67 15.39 -3.42 18.12
C ASN A 67 15.92 -2.63 16.90
N ASP A 68 15.43 -2.93 15.70
CA ASP A 68 15.77 -2.24 14.47
C ASP A 68 14.64 -1.31 14.00
N LEU A 69 15.04 -0.21 13.35
CA LEU A 69 14.13 0.67 12.63
C LEU A 69 14.21 0.35 11.15
N TYR A 70 13.05 0.08 10.55
CA TYR A 70 12.91 -0.13 9.13
C TYR A 70 12.02 0.95 8.50
N SER A 71 12.45 1.46 7.34
CA SER A 71 11.66 2.39 6.52
C SER A 71 11.92 2.14 5.05
N LYS A 72 10.85 2.03 4.26
CA LYS A 72 10.91 1.90 2.80
C LYS A 72 9.84 2.75 2.16
N VAL A 73 10.24 3.55 1.17
CA VAL A 73 9.35 4.41 0.40
C VAL A 73 9.52 4.10 -1.07
N GLN A 74 8.42 3.92 -1.78
CA GLN A 74 8.42 3.62 -3.21
C GLN A 74 7.34 4.45 -3.91
N PHE A 75 7.69 4.99 -5.08
CA PHE A 75 6.78 5.74 -5.93
C PHE A 75 6.75 5.18 -7.34
N VAL A 76 5.59 5.25 -7.96
CA VAL A 76 5.38 4.94 -9.37
C VAL A 76 5.91 6.11 -10.19
N LEU A 77 6.84 5.83 -11.10
CA LEU A 77 7.35 6.83 -12.06
C LEU A 77 6.81 6.60 -13.47
N ALA A 78 6.27 5.41 -13.76
CA ALA A 78 5.69 5.04 -15.04
C ALA A 78 4.48 4.14 -14.84
N THR A 79 3.41 4.41 -15.60
CA THR A 79 2.20 3.57 -15.60
C THR A 79 2.52 2.18 -16.15
N GLY A 80 1.90 1.15 -15.58
CA GLY A 80 2.15 -0.26 -15.94
C GLY A 80 3.48 -0.84 -15.43
N SER A 81 4.27 -0.07 -14.68
CA SER A 81 5.43 -0.61 -13.97
C SER A 81 5.02 -1.66 -12.92
N GLU A 82 5.97 -2.47 -12.46
CA GLU A 82 5.69 -3.53 -11.48
C GLU A 82 4.97 -3.01 -10.23
N LEU A 83 5.47 -1.91 -9.65
CA LEU A 83 4.83 -1.27 -8.51
C LEU A 83 3.45 -0.70 -8.86
N ASP A 84 3.30 -0.09 -10.04
CA ASP A 84 1.99 0.43 -10.47
C ASP A 84 0.95 -0.68 -10.57
N ASN A 85 1.34 -1.84 -11.11
CA ASN A 85 0.45 -2.99 -11.21
C ASN A 85 0.11 -3.54 -9.81
N VAL A 86 1.10 -3.73 -8.93
CA VAL A 86 0.86 -4.13 -7.53
C VAL A 86 -0.14 -3.21 -6.85
N LEU A 87 0.01 -1.89 -7.01
CA LEU A 87 -0.85 -0.91 -6.36
C LEU A 87 -2.21 -0.74 -7.05
N ASN A 88 -2.31 -0.80 -8.37
CA ASN A 88 -3.52 -0.36 -9.07
C ASN A 88 -4.28 -1.47 -9.81
N THR A 89 -3.77 -2.70 -9.90
CA THR A 89 -4.48 -3.85 -10.50
C THR A 89 -4.87 -4.93 -9.50
N ASN A 90 -4.68 -4.66 -8.20
CA ASN A 90 -4.96 -5.57 -7.10
C ASN A 90 -5.79 -4.89 -6.02
N ASN A 91 -6.83 -5.57 -5.53
CA ASN A 91 -7.68 -5.07 -4.43
C ASN A 91 -7.11 -5.35 -3.04
N VAL A 92 -6.19 -6.31 -2.92
CA VAL A 92 -5.51 -6.65 -1.66
C VAL A 92 -4.01 -6.39 -1.76
N LEU A 93 -3.43 -5.76 -0.73
CA LEU A 93 -1.99 -5.67 -0.52
C LEU A 93 -1.59 -6.53 0.69
N VAL A 94 -0.65 -7.44 0.48
CA VAL A 94 -0.11 -8.31 1.53
C VAL A 94 1.31 -7.87 1.86
N PHE A 95 1.55 -7.60 3.15
CA PHE A 95 2.84 -7.25 3.71
C PHE A 95 3.44 -8.47 4.40
N SER A 96 4.66 -8.83 4.00
CA SER A 96 5.41 -9.97 4.53
C SER A 96 6.87 -9.60 4.78
N LYS A 97 7.51 -10.19 5.79
CA LYS A 97 8.94 -9.98 6.07
C LYS A 97 9.76 -11.06 5.34
N VAL A 98 10.71 -10.63 4.51
CA VAL A 98 11.69 -11.51 3.86
C VAL A 98 13.08 -11.02 4.26
N LEU A 99 13.78 -11.81 5.09
CA LEU A 99 15.02 -11.40 5.73
C LEU A 99 14.83 -10.09 6.51
N THR A 100 15.41 -8.99 6.02
CA THR A 100 15.35 -7.65 6.62
C THR A 100 14.40 -6.70 5.88
N ASP A 101 13.76 -7.14 4.79
CA ASP A 101 12.85 -6.32 3.99
C ASP A 101 11.39 -6.65 4.27
N TYR A 102 10.53 -5.62 4.26
CA TYR A 102 9.09 -5.79 4.23
C TYR A 102 8.63 -5.70 2.76
N LEU A 103 8.28 -6.86 2.21
CA LEU A 103 7.79 -6.98 0.85
C LEU A 103 6.30 -6.65 0.80
N VAL A 104 5.92 -5.88 -0.22
CA VAL A 104 4.51 -5.61 -0.56
C VAL A 104 4.18 -6.40 -1.81
N THR A 105 3.12 -7.21 -1.74
CA THR A 105 2.60 -7.97 -2.88
C THR A 105 1.13 -7.66 -3.10
N GLY A 106 0.71 -7.65 -4.37
CA GLY A 106 -0.67 -7.42 -4.76
C GLY A 106 -1.34 -8.75 -5.10
N VAL A 107 -2.55 -8.97 -4.59
CA VAL A 107 -3.40 -10.10 -5.00
C VAL A 107 -4.82 -9.64 -5.27
N ASN A 108 -5.48 -10.30 -6.22
CA ASN A 108 -6.92 -10.16 -6.42
C ASN A 108 -7.66 -11.23 -5.63
N SER A 109 -8.46 -10.82 -4.65
CA SER A 109 -9.28 -11.74 -3.85
C SER A 109 -10.76 -11.50 -4.09
N PRO A 110 -11.54 -12.54 -4.47
CA PRO A 110 -13.00 -12.42 -4.61
C PRO A 110 -13.71 -12.32 -3.26
N PHE A 111 -13.02 -12.58 -2.15
CA PHE A 111 -13.60 -12.60 -0.80
C PHE A 111 -13.57 -11.23 -0.11
N PHE A 112 -12.89 -10.23 -0.69
CA PHE A 112 -12.82 -8.87 -0.15
C PHE A 112 -13.27 -7.89 -1.24
N PRO A 113 -14.38 -7.15 -1.05
CA PRO A 113 -14.85 -6.20 -2.05
C PRO A 113 -13.85 -5.05 -2.22
N SER A 114 -13.63 -4.67 -3.48
CA SER A 114 -12.86 -3.51 -3.94
C SER A 114 -13.61 -2.18 -3.80
#